data_AF-A0A517MBA9-F1
#
_entry.id   AF-A0A517MBA9-F1
#
_cell.length_a   1.000
_cell.length_b   1.000
_cell.length_c   1.000
_cell.angle_alpha   90.00
_cell.angle_beta   90.00
_cell.angle_gamma   90.00
#
_symmetry.space_group_name_H-M   'P 1'
#
loop_
_entity.id
_entity.type
_entity.pdbx_description
1 polymer ?
#
loop_
_entity_poly.entity_id
_entity_poly.type
_entity_poly.pdbx_seq_one_letter_code
_entity_poly.pdbx_strand_id
1 'polypeptide(L)' 'MSTQLLAFAMPGLPEMMIVLFVALLLFGGARLPSLMRNMGRSINEFKSGMSDQGDSDDVPQDSDSKSKPVV' A
#
# COMPACT_ATOMS: atom_id res chain seq x y z
N MET A 1 -13.43 32.07 10.43
CA MET A 1 -13.79 32.14 8.99
C MET A 1 -12.66 31.66 8.08
N SER A 2 -11.39 31.81 8.45
CA SER A 2 -10.22 31.28 7.69
C SER A 2 -10.09 29.75 7.68
N THR A 3 -10.56 29.04 8.71
CA THR A 3 -10.45 27.57 8.80
C THR A 3 -11.36 26.80 7.82
N GLN A 4 -12.43 27.44 7.34
CA GLN A 4 -13.41 26.81 6.42
C GLN A 4 -12.85 26.68 4.99
N LEU A 5 -11.93 27.57 4.59
CA LEU A 5 -11.29 27.51 3.27
C LEU A 5 -10.19 26.43 3.23
N LEU A 6 -9.48 26.23 4.35
CA LEU A 6 -8.44 25.19 4.46
C LEU A 6 -9.05 23.78 4.55
N ALA A 7 -10.22 23.65 5.21
CA ALA A 7 -10.98 22.41 5.26
C ALA A 7 -11.50 21.97 3.87
N PHE A 8 -11.71 22.90 2.94
CA PHE A 8 -12.08 22.59 1.56
C PHE A 8 -10.87 22.26 0.66
N ALA A 9 -9.67 22.69 1.06
CA ALA A 9 -8.44 22.43 0.33
C ALA A 9 -7.85 21.04 0.61
N MET A 10 -8.22 20.42 1.73
CA MET A 10 -7.75 19.11 2.12
C MET A 10 -8.92 18.14 2.02
N PRO A 11 -8.97 17.26 1.00
CA PRO A 11 -10.07 16.32 0.84
C PRO A 11 -10.16 15.46 2.10
N GLY A 12 -11.30 15.50 2.76
CA GLY A 12 -11.57 14.69 3.92
C GLY A 12 -11.65 13.20 3.57
N LEU A 13 -11.76 12.37 4.61
CA LEU A 13 -12.04 10.94 4.44
C LEU A 13 -13.30 10.67 3.59
N PRO A 14 -14.42 11.42 3.71
CA PRO A 14 -15.60 11.20 2.87
C PRO A 14 -15.32 11.42 1.38
N GLU A 15 -14.62 12.51 1.02
CA GLU A 15 -14.27 12.84 -0.36
C GLU A 15 -13.32 11.80 -0.96
N MET A 16 -12.31 11.36 -0.19
CA MET A 16 -11.41 10.28 -0.62
C MET A 16 -12.14 8.96 -0.85
N MET A 17 -13.16 8.64 -0.05
CA MET A 17 -13.99 7.44 -0.26
C MET A 17 -14.82 7.53 -1.55
N ILE A 18 -15.35 8.71 -1.88
CA ILE A 18 -16.08 8.93 -3.14
C ILE A 18 -15.13 8.78 -4.34
N VAL A 19 -13.93 9.39 -4.29
CA VAL A 19 -12.93 9.25 -5.35
C VAL A 19 -12.51 7.78 -5.52
N LEU A 20 -12.27 7.07 -4.41
CA LEU A 20 -11.97 5.65 -4.42
C LEU A 20 -13.10 4.83 -5.07
N PHE A 21 -14.36 5.15 -4.75
CA PHE A 21 -15.51 4.49 -5.34
C PHE A 21 -15.59 4.71 -6.85
N VAL A 22 -15.40 5.94 -7.32
CA VAL A 22 -15.35 6.24 -8.77
C VAL A 22 -14.18 5.52 -9.44
N ALA A 23 -12.98 5.51 -8.83
CA ALA A 23 -11.83 4.77 -9.33
C ALA A 23 -12.12 3.26 -9.40
N LEU A 24 -12.79 2.69 -8.39
CA LEU A 24 -13.22 1.29 -8.39
C LEU A 24 -14.24 0.98 -9.50
N LEU A 25 -15.10 1.92 -9.87
CA LEU A 25 -16.02 1.75 -11.00
C LEU A 25 -15.30 1.76 -12.35
N LEU A 26 -14.30 2.64 -12.52
CA LEU A 26 -13.53 2.75 -13.76
C LEU A 26 -12.54 1.60 -13.95
N PHE A 27 -11.78 1.26 -12.90
CA PHE A 27 -10.74 0.23 -12.96
C PHE A 27 -11.27 -1.16 -12.58
N GLY A 28 -12.38 -1.24 -11.85
CA GLY A 28 -12.91 -2.47 -11.27
C GLY A 28 -12.27 -2.84 -9.92
N GLY A 29 -13.05 -3.47 -9.04
CA GLY A 29 -12.59 -3.88 -7.70
C GLY A 29 -11.38 -4.82 -7.68
N ALA A 30 -11.15 -5.57 -8.76
CA ALA A 30 -10.03 -6.51 -8.86
C ALA A 30 -8.71 -5.86 -9.34
N ARG A 31 -8.76 -4.73 -10.06
CA ARG A 31 -7.54 -4.17 -10.68
C ARG A 31 -6.74 -3.29 -9.74
N LEU A 32 -7.37 -2.51 -8.87
CA LEU A 32 -6.65 -1.71 -7.85
C LEU A 32 -5.72 -2.57 -6.99
N PRO A 33 -6.19 -3.68 -6.37
CA PRO A 33 -5.36 -4.54 -5.54
C PRO A 33 -4.26 -5.24 -6.33
N SER A 34 -4.54 -5.68 -7.56
CA SER A 34 -3.55 -6.32 -8.42
C SER A 34 -2.41 -5.36 -8.80
N LEU A 35 -2.73 -4.10 -9.12
CA LEU A 35 -1.73 -3.08 -9.43
C LEU A 35 -0.88 -2.77 -8.21
N MET A 36 -1.49 -2.59 -7.04
CA MET A 36 -0.76 -2.39 -5.77
C MET A 36 0.14 -3.58 -5.44
N ARG A 37 -0.33 -4.82 -5.64
CA ARG A 37 0.47 -6.03 -5.36
C ARG A 37 1.69 -6.11 -6.27
N ASN A 38 1.54 -5.82 -7.56
CA ASN A 38 2.65 -5.86 -8.52
C ASN A 38 3.64 -4.71 -8.27
N MET A 39 3.13 -3.49 -8.03
CA MET A 39 3.95 -2.32 -7.70
C MET A 39 4.68 -2.49 -6.37
N GLY A 40 4.02 -3.07 -5.36
CA GLY A 40 4.62 -3.37 -4.06
C GLY A 40 5.77 -4.36 -4.15
N ARG A 41 5.65 -5.40 -5.00
CA ARG A 41 6.77 -6.32 -5.26
C ARG A 41 7.95 -5.60 -5.90
N SER A 42 7.72 -4.78 -6.93
CA SER A 42 8.80 -3.99 -7.55
C SER A 42 9.46 -3.02 -6.58
N ILE A 43 8.70 -2.34 -5.71
CA ILE A 43 9.27 -1.46 -4.69
C ILE A 43 10.08 -2.26 -3.66
N ASN A 44 9.60 -3.44 -3.27
CA ASN A 44 10.30 -4.31 -2.33
C ASN A 44 11.63 -4.82 -2.90
N GLU A 45 11.62 -5.32 -4.14
CA GLU A 45 12.83 -5.77 -4.84
C GLU A 45 13.81 -4.60 -5.08
N PHE A 46 13.29 -3.41 -5.45
CA PHE A 46 14.10 -2.20 -5.59
C PHE A 46 14.75 -1.80 -4.27
N LYS A 47 14.00 -1.84 -3.16
CA LYS A 47 14.53 -1.57 -1.83
C LYS A 47 15.57 -2.61 -1.42
N SER A 48 15.29 -3.89 -1.58
CA SER A 48 16.22 -4.98 -1.26
C SER A 48 17.53 -4.84 -2.03
N GLY A 49 17.49 -4.62 -3.35
CA GLY A 49 18.70 -4.44 -4.16
C GLY A 49 19.49 -3.16 -3.82
N MET A 50 18.83 -2.13 -3.31
CA MET A 50 19.49 -0.90 -2.84
C MET A 50 20.09 -1.06 -1.43
N SER A 51 19.45 -1.86 -0.57
CA SER A 51 19.92 -2.18 0.79
C SER A 51 21.09 -3.17 0.78
N ASP A 52 21.13 -4.12 -0.16
CA ASP A 52 22.21 -5.10 -0.32
C ASP A 52 23.57 -4.45 -0.68
N GLN A 53 23.53 -3.21 -1.19
CA GLN A 53 24.73 -2.40 -1.47
C GLN A 53 25.23 -1.61 -0.24
N GLY A 54 24.47 -1.59 0.86
CA GLY A 54 24.67 -0.68 2.00
C GLY A 54 24.88 -1.34 3.36
N ASP A 55 24.37 -2.53 3.63
CA ASP A 55 24.57 -3.21 4.92
C ASP A 55 24.44 -4.73 4.74
N SER A 56 25.54 -5.44 5.03
CA SER A 56 25.55 -6.89 5.18
C SER A 56 25.06 -7.26 6.57
N ASP A 57 23.75 -7.31 6.81
CA ASP A 57 23.16 -7.94 8.00
C ASP A 57 21.69 -8.33 7.74
N ASP A 58 21.50 -9.51 7.15
CA ASP A 58 20.20 -10.14 6.88
C ASP A 58 19.45 -10.52 8.17
N VAL A 59 18.27 -9.95 8.38
CA VAL A 59 17.22 -10.53 9.23
C VAL A 59 16.14 -11.09 8.30
N PRO A 60 15.89 -12.41 8.28
CA PRO A 60 14.80 -12.98 7.51
C PRO A 60 13.46 -12.52 8.09
N GLN A 61 12.72 -11.66 7.38
CA GLN A 61 11.31 -11.43 7.67
C GLN A 61 10.48 -12.56 7.04
N ASP A 62 10.48 -13.67 7.76
CA ASP A 62 9.51 -14.72 7.59
C ASP A 62 8.16 -14.20 8.12
N SER A 63 7.21 -13.99 7.21
CA SER A 63 5.82 -13.70 7.57
C SER A 63 4.87 -14.63 6.81
N ASP A 64 5.22 -15.92 6.75
CA ASP A 64 4.24 -16.97 6.51
C ASP A 64 3.76 -17.56 7.84
N SER A 65 2.64 -17.00 8.31
CA SER A 65 1.73 -17.65 9.23
C SER A 65 1.37 -19.05 8.70
N LYS A 66 2.06 -20.07 9.22
CA LYS A 66 1.63 -21.46 9.11
C LYS A 66 1.54 -22.06 10.50
N SER A 67 0.52 -21.63 11.25
CA SER A 67 -0.05 -22.40 12.34
C SER A 67 -0.50 -23.76 11.83
N LYS A 68 0.37 -24.77 11.90
CA LYS A 68 -0.05 -26.17 11.97
C LYS A 68 0.07 -26.59 13.44
N PRO A 69 -1.03 -27.00 14.10
CA PRO A 69 -0.95 -27.52 15.45
C PRO A 69 -0.17 -28.82 15.41
N VAL A 70 0.87 -28.91 16.22
CA VAL A 70 1.57 -30.17 16.50
C VAL A 70 0.64 -31.00 17.39
N VAL A 71 0.34 -32.20 16.90
CA VAL A 71 -0.40 -33.28 17.57
C VAL A 71 0.29 -33.74 18.86
#